data_AF-A0A376KRW5-F1
#
_entry.id   AF-A0A376KRW5-F1
#
_cell.length_a   1.000
_cell.length_b   1.000
_cell.length_c   1.000
_cell.angle_alpha   90.00
_cell.angle_beta   90.00
_cell.angle_gamma   90.00
#
_symmetry.space_group_name_H-M   'P 1'
#
loop_
_entity.id
_entity.type
_entity.pdbx_description
1 polymer ?
#
loop_
_entity_poly.entity_id
_entity_poly.type
_entity_poly.pdbx_seq_one_letter_code
_entity_poly.pdbx_strand_id
1 'polypeptide(L)'
;MATGEKDFDDPLNQQHRPRRLTPRECARLMGFEAPGEAKFRIPVSDTQAYRQFGNSVVVPVFAAVAKLLEPKIKQAVALRQQEAQHGRRSR
;
A
#
# COMPACT_ATOMS: atom_id res chain seq x y z
N MET A 1 -2.66 2.60 33.58
CA MET A 1 -1.49 3.40 33.16
C MET A 1 -0.64 2.51 32.29
N ALA A 2 -0.28 2.98 31.09
CA ALA A 2 0.60 2.22 30.20
C ALA A 2 2.01 2.14 30.82
N THR A 3 2.75 1.07 30.57
CA THR A 3 4.09 0.86 31.17
C THR A 3 5.06 2.01 30.90
N GLY A 4 4.86 2.77 29.80
CA GLY A 4 5.68 3.94 29.47
C GLY A 4 5.38 5.22 30.26
N GLU A 5 4.33 5.25 31.09
CA GLU A 5 3.94 6.41 31.90
C GLU A 5 4.35 6.26 33.37
N LYS A 6 4.57 5.04 33.85
CA LYS A 6 5.09 4.77 35.19
C LYS A 6 6.61 4.99 35.20
N ASP A 7 7.10 5.69 36.22
CA ASP A 7 8.52 5.87 36.46
C ASP A 7 9.26 6.37 35.21
N PHE A 8 8.73 7.46 34.63
CA PHE A 8 9.22 8.02 33.37
C PHE A 8 10.72 8.32 33.43
N ASP A 9 11.22 8.83 34.56
CA ASP A 9 12.63 9.20 34.74
C ASP A 9 13.53 8.03 35.18
N ASP A 10 13.01 6.80 35.31
CA ASP A 10 13.82 5.62 35.64
C ASP A 10 14.88 5.37 34.53
N PRO A 11 16.19 5.37 34.86
CA PRO A 11 17.26 5.09 33.90
C PRO A 11 17.13 3.76 33.14
N LEU A 12 16.51 2.73 33.74
CA LEU A 12 16.24 1.44 33.10
C LEU A 12 15.06 1.54 32.13
N ASN A 13 14.00 2.25 32.52
CA ASN A 13 12.83 2.47 31.67
C ASN A 13 13.15 3.33 30.44
N GLN A 14 14.01 4.35 30.62
CA GLN A 14 14.50 5.22 29.54
C GLN A 14 15.27 4.48 28.43
N GLN A 15 15.79 3.28 28.68
CA GLN A 15 16.43 2.44 27.66
C GLN A 15 15.41 1.74 26.74
N HIS A 16 14.16 1.62 27.18
CA HIS A 16 13.10 0.87 26.50
C HIS A 16 12.06 1.80 25.86
N ARG A 17 12.47 3.01 25.47
CA ARG A 17 11.56 3.97 24.81
C ARG A 17 10.99 3.37 23.52
N PRO A 18 9.68 3.52 23.28
CA PRO A 18 9.07 3.06 22.06
C PRO A 18 9.66 3.79 20.85
N ARG A 19 9.72 3.09 19.72
CA ARG A 19 10.16 3.66 18.45
C ARG A 19 8.98 3.86 17.50
N ARG A 20 9.18 4.74 16.52
CA ARG A 20 8.29 4.84 15.36
C ARG A 20 8.57 3.72 14.37
N LEU A 21 7.58 3.44 13.52
CA LEU A 21 7.79 2.63 12.32
C LEU A 21 8.72 3.38 11.36
N THR A 22 9.53 2.63 10.63
CA THR A 22 10.35 3.13 9.52
C THR A 22 9.52 3.24 8.24
N PRO A 23 9.92 4.05 7.25
CA PRO A 23 9.22 4.13 5.97
C PRO A 23 9.10 2.78 5.27
N ARG A 24 10.10 1.91 5.44
CA ARG A 24 10.09 0.54 4.93
C ARG A 24 9.01 -0.33 5.59
N GLU A 25 8.86 -0.22 6.90
CA GLU A 25 7.80 -0.92 7.64
C GLU A 25 6.42 -0.40 7.22
N CYS A 26 6.28 0.91 7.00
CA CYS A 26 5.05 1.48 6.44
C CYS A 26 4.75 0.93 5.04
N ALA A 27 5.75 0.81 4.16
CA ALA A 27 5.58 0.21 2.83
C ALA A 27 5.06 -1.24 2.91
N ARG A 28 5.61 -2.04 3.84
CA ARG A 28 5.15 -3.42 4.09
C ARG A 28 3.73 -3.45 4.62
N LEU A 29 3.42 -2.59 5.60
CA LEU A 29 2.10 -2.51 6.21
C LEU A 29 1.02 -2.17 5.16
N MET A 30 1.33 -1.26 4.23
CA MET A 30 0.42 -0.87 3.16
C MET A 30 0.41 -1.86 1.97
N GLY A 31 1.30 -2.86 1.97
CA GLY A 31 1.37 -3.91 0.95
C GLY A 31 2.16 -3.55 -0.31
N PHE A 32 2.96 -2.49 -0.28
CA PHE A 32 3.89 -2.13 -1.36
C PHE A 32 5.19 -2.96 -1.33
N GLU A 33 5.46 -3.64 -0.21
CA GLU A 33 6.67 -4.42 0.00
C GLU A 33 6.32 -5.75 0.70
N ALA A 34 6.98 -6.84 0.31
CA ALA A 34 6.79 -8.13 0.96
C ALA A 34 7.51 -8.22 2.32
N PRO A 35 7.07 -9.12 3.23
CA PRO A 35 7.78 -9.40 4.48
C PRO A 35 9.23 -9.82 4.22
N GLY A 36 10.17 -9.25 4.97
CA GLY A 36 11.61 -9.57 4.81
C GLY A 36 12.28 -8.97 3.58
N GLU A 37 11.54 -8.35 2.65
CA GLU A 37 12.09 -7.76 1.43
C GLU A 37 12.31 -6.24 1.54
N ALA A 38 13.06 -5.70 0.57
CA ALA A 38 13.38 -4.27 0.44
C ALA A 38 13.50 -3.85 -1.05
N LYS A 39 12.58 -4.30 -1.90
CA LYS A 39 12.57 -4.04 -3.35
C LYS A 39 11.95 -2.68 -3.70
N PHE A 40 11.01 -2.17 -2.90
CA PHE A 40 10.34 -0.90 -3.14
C PHE A 40 11.31 0.27 -2.93
N ARG A 41 11.53 1.11 -3.94
CA ARG A 41 12.45 2.25 -3.83
C ARG A 41 11.73 3.43 -3.19
N ILE A 42 12.31 4.02 -2.16
CA ILE A 42 11.80 5.23 -1.48
C ILE A 42 12.81 6.36 -1.74
N PRO A 43 12.66 7.13 -2.82
CA PRO A 43 13.63 8.18 -3.21
C PRO A 43 13.38 9.52 -2.50
N VAL A 44 12.45 9.57 -1.55
CA VAL A 44 12.01 10.77 -0.84
C VAL A 44 12.43 10.73 0.63
N SER A 45 12.32 11.85 1.33
CA SER A 45 12.62 11.91 2.77
C SER A 45 11.59 11.11 3.59
N ASP A 46 11.98 10.66 4.78
CA ASP A 46 11.11 9.93 5.71
C ASP A 46 9.77 10.63 5.94
N THR A 47 9.78 11.94 6.18
CA THR A 47 8.56 12.75 6.38
C THR A 47 7.63 12.67 5.17
N GLN A 48 8.17 12.72 3.95
CA GLN A 48 7.38 12.60 2.73
C GLN A 48 6.88 11.17 2.53
N ALA A 49 7.72 10.16 2.82
CA ALA A 49 7.34 8.76 2.73
C ALA A 49 6.18 8.43 3.69
N TYR A 50 6.21 8.89 4.94
CA TYR A 50 5.10 8.72 5.88
C TYR A 50 3.80 9.34 5.35
N ARG A 51 3.86 10.53 4.74
CA ARG A 51 2.69 11.16 4.11
C ARG A 51 2.17 10.35 2.92
N GLN A 52 3.07 9.86 2.06
CA GLN A 52 2.70 9.05 0.89
C GLN A 52 2.04 7.74 1.31
N PHE A 53 2.62 7.00 2.26
CA PHE A 53 2.04 5.76 2.76
C PHE A 53 0.75 6.00 3.54
N GLY A 54 0.67 7.05 4.36
CA GLY A 54 -0.54 7.41 5.10
C GLY A 54 -1.72 7.81 4.20
N ASN A 55 -1.44 8.39 3.02
CA ASN A 55 -2.45 8.73 2.01
C ASN A 55 -2.68 7.64 0.97
N SER A 56 -1.96 6.52 1.05
CA SER A 56 -2.10 5.42 0.09
C SER A 56 -3.23 4.47 0.47
N VAL A 57 -3.70 3.74 -0.53
CA VAL A 57 -4.59 2.59 -0.31
C VAL A 57 -3.79 1.35 0.10
N VAL A 58 -4.46 0.39 0.73
CA VAL A 58 -3.87 -0.93 1.03
C VAL A 58 -3.83 -1.76 -0.24
N VAL A 59 -2.63 -2.01 -0.78
CA VAL A 59 -2.39 -2.68 -2.06
C VAL A 59 -3.12 -4.04 -2.21
N PRO A 60 -3.05 -4.98 -1.25
CA PRO A 60 -3.70 -6.29 -1.42
C PRO A 60 -5.23 -6.21 -1.49
N VAL A 61 -5.85 -5.16 -0.96
CA VAL A 61 -7.31 -4.96 -1.07
C VAL A 61 -7.69 -4.72 -2.52
N PHE A 62 -7.02 -3.79 -3.19
CA PHE A 62 -7.31 -3.48 -4.59
C PHE A 62 -6.85 -4.58 -5.54
N ALA A 63 -5.80 -5.33 -5.20
CA ALA A 63 -5.44 -6.54 -5.92
C ALA A 63 -6.58 -7.59 -5.89
N ALA A 64 -7.29 -7.74 -4.76
CA ALA A 64 -8.45 -8.63 -4.67
C ALA A 64 -9.62 -8.10 -5.52
N VAL A 65 -9.92 -6.80 -5.46
CA VAL A 65 -10.96 -6.18 -6.31
C VAL A 65 -10.64 -6.37 -7.80
N ALA A 66 -9.39 -6.17 -8.21
CA ALA A 66 -8.96 -6.36 -9.59
C ALA A 66 -9.18 -7.80 -10.06
N LYS A 67 -8.90 -8.81 -9.22
CA LYS A 67 -9.17 -10.23 -9.53
C LYS A 67 -10.67 -10.49 -9.77
N LEU A 68 -11.55 -9.86 -8.99
CA LEU A 68 -13.00 -9.97 -9.19
C LEU A 68 -13.46 -9.31 -10.50
N LEU A 69 -12.83 -8.19 -10.88
CA LEU A 69 -13.15 -7.47 -12.11
C LEU A 69 -12.52 -8.08 -13.35
N GLU A 70 -11.46 -8.88 -13.22
CA GLU A 70 -10.72 -9.47 -14.34
C GLU A 70 -11.60 -10.11 -15.44
N PRO A 71 -12.55 -11.01 -15.15
CA PRO A 71 -13.40 -11.59 -16.19
C PRO A 71 -14.29 -10.56 -16.88
N LYS A 72 -14.78 -9.56 -16.14
CA LYS A 72 -15.62 -8.48 -16.68
C LYS A 72 -14.82 -7.55 -17.58
N ILE A 73 -13.60 -7.23 -17.18
CA ILE A 73 -12.66 -6.44 -18.00
C ILE A 73 -12.34 -7.19 -19.30
N LYS A 74 -12.03 -8.50 -19.22
CA LYS A 74 -11.78 -9.34 -20.42
C LYS A 74 -12.98 -9.35 -21.37
N GLN A 75 -14.20 -9.48 -20.86
CA GLN A 75 -15.43 -9.41 -21.65
C GLN A 75 -15.59 -8.04 -22.33
N ALA A 76 -15.38 -6.94 -21.59
CA ALA A 76 -15.48 -5.59 -22.14
C ALA A 76 -14.44 -5.33 -23.24
N VAL A 77 -13.21 -5.83 -23.08
CA VAL A 77 -12.16 -5.75 -24.10
C VAL A 77 -12.54 -6.52 -25.36
N ALA A 78 -13.06 -7.74 -25.22
CA ALA A 78 -13.49 -8.56 -26.36
C ALA A 78 -14.63 -7.89 -27.15
N LEU A 79 -15.63 -7.33 -26.46
CA LEU A 79 -16.72 -6.59 -27.08
C LEU A 79 -16.19 -5.40 -27.91
N ARG A 80 -15.29 -4.59 -27.34
CA ARG A 80 -14.68 -3.45 -28.05
C ARG A 80 -13.90 -3.90 -29.30
N GLN A 81 -13.20 -5.03 -29.23
CA GLN A 81 -12.46 -5.57 -30.39
C GLN A 81 -13.41 -6.05 -31.49
N GLN A 82 -14.50 -6.71 -31.12
CA GLN A 82 -15.53 -7.13 -32.07
C GLN A 82 -16.20 -5.92 -32.74
N GLU A 83 -16.57 -4.89 -31.97
CA GLU A 83 -17.13 -3.64 -32.50
C GLU A 83 -16.18 -2.93 -33.48
N ALA A 84 -14.88 -2.93 -33.19
CA ALA A 84 -13.86 -2.36 -34.08
C ALA A 84 -13.72 -3.15 -35.39
N GLN A 85 -13.85 -4.48 -35.35
CA GLN A 85 -13.77 -5.36 -36.52
C GLN A 85 -15.03 -5.30 -37.39
N HIS A 86 -16.22 -5.16 -36.78
CA HIS A 86 -17.49 -5.09 -37.51
C HIS A 86 -17.79 -3.70 -38.10
N GLY A 87 -16.83 -2.77 -37.98
CA GLY A 87 -16.96 -1.40 -38.43
C GLY A 87 -17.94 -0.62 -37.56
N ARG A 88 -17.64 0.66 -37.30
CA ARG A 88 -18.68 1.59 -36.86
C ARG A 88 -19.82 1.48 -37.87
N ARG A 89 -20.96 0.89 -37.47
CA ARG A 89 -22.23 1.14 -38.16
C ARG A 89 -22.48 2.63 -38.00
N SER A 90 -22.07 3.36 -39.04
CA SER A 90 -22.36 4.77 -39.24
C SER A 90 -23.79 5.05 -38.83
N ARG A 91 -23.96 5.96 -37.86
CA ARG A 91 -25.01 6.95 -37.97
C ARG A 91 -24.31 8.24 -38.37
#